data_AF-A0A816GZQ9-F1
#
_entry.id   AF-A0A816GZQ9-F1
#
_cell.length_a   1.000
_cell.length_b   1.000
_cell.length_c   1.000
_cell.angle_alpha   90.00
_cell.angle_beta   90.00
_cell.angle_gamma   90.00
#
_symmetry.space_group_name_H-M   'P 1'
#
loop_
_entity.id
_entity.type
_entity.pdbx_description
1 polymer ?
#
loop_
_entity_poly.entity_id
_entity_poly.type
_entity_poly.pdbx_seq_one_letter_code
_entity_poly.pdbx_strand_id
1 'polypeptide(L)'
;MINPHNISKAFSDLILNKFAFNRPSSINAEEQSIARNLYKCLNSILQSNSYIFESETTLDHDDDLYDVDLEDTAPEAAALEHPNDLTDIDYLPIDEHNLDKSFSLDYMKRAVEYFDEKDPLTGQRKRNWRSVKHIFRRIPNSHCLSRFRKYVENGGTKKQKVDDVDIFVYDQFENARHQLLSVHDIDLRRWSLKKARELNLHDFEASNTWLLGFKHRHRISSRKITQLVTRKHIESTDEINQSANTFVLETNKLIENYNSSEVLNTDQVGINLELVGNRTLTHMGEQSTWCSVRSTNNTTHSYTIQSTIALNGTVFGPLYVCLKEPSGRISDRIKKNLFNAKNIVLTCSKSGKLTSSLVTYWRDNCLVPNLPSTALLLVDSFPSHANPEVYKDLKNFEYRVIPPKTTSFIQPLDVYYNRQYKMILRRVYDHVRLDPMIRCSWCQQELCFSHFFLCYHYH
;
A
#
# COMPACT_ATOMS: atom_id res chain seq x y z
N MET A 1 -7.95 -30.89 -5.35
CA MET A 1 -8.96 -29.89 -5.76
C MET A 1 -9.81 -29.53 -4.56
N ILE A 2 -10.08 -28.24 -4.38
CA ILE A 2 -10.99 -27.73 -3.36
C ILE A 2 -12.43 -28.14 -3.73
N ASN A 3 -13.18 -28.72 -2.78
CA ASN A 3 -14.58 -29.12 -3.02
C ASN A 3 -15.52 -27.99 -2.55
N PRO A 4 -16.28 -27.34 -3.47
CA PRO A 4 -17.18 -26.24 -3.13
C PRO A 4 -18.28 -26.63 -2.13
N HIS A 5 -18.72 -27.90 -2.16
CA HIS A 5 -19.73 -28.43 -1.26
C HIS A 5 -19.21 -28.48 0.19
N ASN A 6 -17.94 -28.86 0.38
CA ASN A 6 -17.30 -28.88 1.69
C ASN A 6 -17.10 -27.46 2.24
N ILE A 7 -16.79 -26.48 1.37
CA ILE A 7 -16.70 -25.06 1.76
C ILE A 7 -18.06 -24.55 2.22
N SER A 8 -19.12 -24.82 1.45
CA SER A 8 -20.48 -24.38 1.81
C SER A 8 -20.91 -24.93 3.17
N LYS A 9 -20.60 -26.21 3.45
CA LYS A 9 -20.86 -26.82 4.76
C LYS A 9 -20.07 -26.15 5.88
N ALA A 10 -18.76 -25.99 5.72
CA ALA A 10 -17.91 -25.34 6.72
C ALA A 10 -18.32 -23.88 6.98
N PHE A 11 -18.74 -23.16 5.94
CA PHE A 11 -19.26 -21.80 6.05
C PHE A 11 -20.58 -21.75 6.83
N SER A 12 -21.48 -22.69 6.57
CA SER A 12 -22.73 -22.83 7.34
C SER A 12 -22.45 -23.11 8.81
N ASP A 13 -21.50 -23.98 9.12
CA ASP A 13 -21.12 -24.31 10.50
C ASP A 13 -20.54 -23.09 11.23
N LEU A 14 -19.71 -22.28 10.56
CA LEU A 14 -19.17 -21.03 11.11
C LEU A 14 -20.27 -20.00 11.41
N ILE A 15 -21.27 -19.88 10.54
CA ILE A 15 -22.42 -18.99 10.75
C ILE A 15 -23.25 -19.46 11.94
N LEU A 16 -23.58 -20.75 12.01
CA LEU A 16 -24.38 -21.32 13.09
C LEU A 16 -23.69 -21.19 14.45
N ASN A 17 -22.37 -21.36 14.50
CA ASN A 17 -21.58 -21.16 15.71
C ASN A 17 -21.57 -19.71 16.18
N LYS A 18 -21.54 -18.73 15.27
CA LYS A 18 -21.49 -17.30 15.61
C LYS A 18 -22.88 -16.70 15.86
N PHE A 19 -23.91 -17.22 15.20
CA PHE A 19 -25.27 -16.68 15.20
C PHE A 19 -26.30 -17.77 15.55
N ALA A 20 -26.20 -18.31 16.77
CA ALA A 20 -26.94 -19.50 17.24
C ALA A 20 -28.49 -19.40 17.19
N PHE A 21 -29.07 -18.22 16.96
CA PHE A 21 -30.53 -17.99 16.93
C PHE A 21 -31.07 -17.54 15.57
N ASN A 22 -30.30 -17.68 14.49
CA ASN A 22 -30.76 -17.28 13.17
C ASN A 22 -31.74 -18.32 12.58
N ARG A 23 -33.04 -17.96 12.50
CA ARG A 23 -34.07 -18.83 11.90
C ARG A 23 -34.19 -18.53 10.40
N PRO A 24 -34.17 -19.54 9.51
CA PRO A 24 -34.31 -19.30 8.08
C PRO A 24 -35.63 -18.59 7.76
N SER A 25 -35.55 -17.48 7.04
CA SER A 25 -36.68 -16.77 6.43
C SER A 25 -36.64 -16.94 4.91
N SER A 26 -37.63 -16.38 4.22
CA SER A 26 -37.61 -16.28 2.76
C SER A 26 -36.49 -15.34 2.31
N ILE A 27 -35.66 -15.79 1.36
CA ILE A 27 -34.53 -15.03 0.83
C ILE A 27 -35.05 -13.75 0.14
N ASN A 28 -34.54 -12.60 0.55
CA ASN A 28 -34.84 -11.32 -0.07
C ASN A 28 -33.84 -10.95 -1.20
N ALA A 29 -34.13 -9.88 -1.93
CA ALA A 29 -33.32 -9.49 -3.10
C ALA A 29 -31.88 -9.09 -2.75
N GLU A 30 -31.66 -8.52 -1.57
CA GLU A 30 -30.34 -8.09 -1.10
C GLU A 30 -29.50 -9.30 -0.68
N GLU A 31 -30.10 -10.24 0.06
CA GLU A 31 -29.49 -11.52 0.42
C GLU A 31 -29.11 -12.34 -0.82
N GLN A 32 -29.97 -12.36 -1.84
CA GLN A 32 -29.67 -13.00 -3.12
C GLN A 32 -28.50 -12.33 -3.85
N SER A 33 -28.37 -11.00 -3.77
CA SER A 33 -27.27 -10.24 -4.37
C SER A 33 -25.93 -10.55 -3.68
N ILE A 34 -25.92 -10.56 -2.34
CA ILE A 34 -24.75 -10.92 -1.53
C ILE A 34 -24.31 -12.35 -1.84
N ALA A 35 -25.25 -13.30 -1.89
CA ALA A 35 -24.95 -14.70 -2.23
C ALA A 35 -24.29 -14.84 -3.62
N ARG A 36 -24.74 -14.07 -4.63
CA ARG A 36 -24.12 -14.05 -5.96
C ARG A 36 -22.70 -13.51 -5.92
N ASN A 37 -22.44 -12.47 -5.13
CA ASN A 37 -21.09 -11.90 -5.02
C ASN A 37 -20.14 -12.87 -4.31
N LEU A 38 -20.58 -13.52 -3.24
CA LEU A 38 -19.81 -14.58 -2.57
C LEU A 38 -19.52 -15.76 -3.51
N TYR A 39 -20.48 -16.15 -4.34
CA TYR A 39 -20.28 -17.17 -5.37
C TYR A 39 -19.23 -16.76 -6.40
N LYS A 40 -19.24 -15.49 -6.87
CA LYS A 40 -18.20 -14.99 -7.79
C LYS A 40 -16.80 -15.06 -7.17
N CYS A 41 -16.67 -14.69 -5.89
CA CYS A 41 -15.40 -14.82 -5.16
C CYS A 41 -14.97 -16.29 -5.05
N LEU A 42 -15.89 -17.19 -4.68
CA LEU A 42 -15.61 -18.62 -4.60
C LEU A 42 -15.19 -19.20 -5.96
N ASN A 43 -15.86 -18.81 -7.05
CA ASN A 43 -15.50 -19.26 -8.39
C ASN A 43 -14.12 -18.76 -8.81
N SER A 44 -13.77 -17.51 -8.49
CA SER A 44 -12.43 -16.95 -8.69
C SER A 44 -11.36 -17.76 -7.94
N ILE A 45 -11.63 -18.12 -6.67
CA ILE A 45 -10.73 -18.96 -5.86
C ILE A 45 -10.52 -20.33 -6.51
N LEU A 46 -11.60 -20.98 -6.96
CA LEU A 46 -11.55 -22.32 -7.54
C LEU A 46 -10.82 -22.38 -8.88
N GLN A 47 -10.80 -21.26 -9.61
CA GLN A 47 -10.09 -21.11 -10.89
C GLN A 47 -8.64 -20.64 -10.73
N SER A 48 -8.20 -20.30 -9.51
CA SER A 48 -6.87 -19.75 -9.23
C SER A 48 -5.93 -20.79 -8.61
N ASN A 49 -4.67 -20.84 -9.07
CA ASN A 49 -3.63 -21.70 -8.49
C ASN A 49 -3.05 -21.17 -7.16
N SER A 50 -3.39 -19.94 -6.77
CA SER A 50 -3.27 -19.41 -5.41
C SER A 50 -4.21 -18.22 -5.23
N TYR A 51 -4.86 -18.12 -4.06
CA TYR A 51 -5.76 -17.02 -3.73
C TYR A 51 -5.41 -16.47 -2.34
N ILE A 52 -5.21 -15.16 -2.26
CA ILE A 52 -4.87 -14.41 -1.05
C ILE A 52 -6.02 -13.45 -0.78
N PHE A 53 -6.52 -13.40 0.46
CA PHE A 53 -7.39 -12.32 0.88
C PHE A 53 -6.54 -11.04 0.99
N GLU A 54 -6.73 -10.09 0.08
CA GLU A 54 -6.29 -8.72 0.33
C GLU A 54 -7.17 -8.14 1.45
N SER A 55 -6.64 -8.12 2.67
CA SER A 55 -7.19 -7.28 3.72
C SER A 55 -6.57 -5.89 3.57
N GLU A 56 -7.21 -5.03 2.78
CA GLU A 56 -6.90 -3.60 2.81
C GLU A 56 -7.38 -3.03 4.14
N THR A 57 -6.50 -2.96 5.14
CA THR A 57 -6.83 -2.43 6.46
C THR A 57 -6.45 -0.98 6.68
N THR A 58 -5.80 -0.31 5.73
CA THR A 58 -5.44 1.10 5.88
C THR A 58 -5.30 1.80 4.54
N LEU A 59 -6.20 2.74 4.25
CA LEU A 59 -6.03 3.76 3.24
C LEU A 59 -5.49 5.04 3.92
N ASP A 60 -4.50 5.67 3.28
CA ASP A 60 -3.97 7.04 3.49
C ASP A 60 -2.75 7.19 4.44
N HIS A 61 -1.76 8.08 4.19
CA HIS A 61 -1.83 9.48 3.73
C HIS A 61 -0.74 9.92 2.71
N ASP A 62 -1.14 10.89 1.86
CA ASP A 62 -0.42 11.72 0.86
C ASP A 62 -0.26 11.20 -0.59
N ASP A 63 -1.26 11.58 -1.41
CA ASP A 63 -1.18 12.49 -2.57
C ASP A 63 -0.33 12.16 -3.81
N ASP A 64 -0.02 10.89 -4.07
CA ASP A 64 0.51 10.46 -5.37
C ASP A 64 -0.50 9.56 -6.11
N LEU A 65 -1.61 10.14 -6.58
CA LEU A 65 -2.57 9.46 -7.45
C LEU A 65 -2.32 9.83 -8.92
N TYR A 66 -1.19 9.36 -9.41
CA TYR A 66 -1.00 8.93 -10.79
C TYR A 66 -0.10 7.68 -10.76
N ASP A 67 -0.53 6.62 -10.08
CA ASP A 67 -0.23 5.27 -10.57
C ASP A 67 -1.19 5.04 -11.75
N VAL A 68 -0.89 5.69 -12.87
CA VAL A 68 -1.23 5.08 -14.14
C VAL A 68 -0.09 4.11 -14.36
N ASP A 69 -0.34 2.83 -14.07
CA ASP A 69 0.44 1.72 -14.59
C ASP A 69 0.43 1.82 -16.12
N LEU A 70 1.33 2.63 -16.67
CA LEU A 70 1.63 2.65 -18.08
C LEU A 70 2.63 1.52 -18.35
N GLU A 71 2.03 0.38 -18.66
CA GLU A 71 2.50 -0.60 -19.64
C GLU A 71 3.86 -1.25 -19.38
N ASP A 72 3.83 -2.36 -18.63
CA ASP A 72 4.65 -3.53 -18.98
C ASP A 72 4.14 -4.07 -20.33
N THR A 73 4.60 -3.48 -21.44
CA THR A 73 4.47 -4.11 -22.76
C THR A 73 5.53 -5.21 -22.87
N ALA A 74 5.18 -6.38 -22.34
CA ALA A 74 5.85 -7.62 -22.72
C ALA A 74 5.46 -7.97 -24.17
N PRO A 75 6.42 -8.14 -25.11
CA PRO A 75 6.08 -8.66 -26.41
C PRO A 75 5.61 -10.11 -26.29
N GLU A 76 4.48 -10.39 -26.92
CA GLU A 76 3.98 -11.73 -27.26
C GLU A 76 5.12 -12.62 -27.76
N ALA A 77 5.39 -13.70 -27.03
CA ALA A 77 6.20 -14.80 -27.51
C ALA A 77 5.66 -16.13 -27.01
N ALA A 78 4.87 -16.74 -27.90
CA ALA A 78 4.71 -18.17 -28.16
C ALA A 78 4.34 -19.09 -26.98
N ALA A 79 3.11 -19.57 -27.07
CA ALA A 79 2.60 -20.78 -26.43
C ALA A 79 3.61 -21.94 -26.50
N LEU A 80 3.88 -22.56 -25.35
CA LEU A 80 4.38 -23.92 -25.29
C LEU A 80 3.40 -24.74 -24.45
N GLU A 81 2.85 -25.73 -25.14
CA GLU A 81 1.82 -26.67 -24.72
C GLU A 81 2.24 -27.46 -23.47
N HIS A 82 1.26 -27.69 -22.59
CA HIS A 82 1.32 -28.79 -21.64
C HIS A 82 1.13 -30.12 -22.39
N PRO A 83 1.89 -31.17 -22.01
CA PRO A 83 1.30 -32.49 -21.96
C PRO A 83 1.31 -33.02 -20.52
N ASN A 84 0.10 -33.24 -20.00
CA ASN A 84 -0.13 -34.38 -19.13
C ASN A 84 0.11 -35.63 -19.99
N ASP A 85 1.04 -36.49 -19.60
CA ASP A 85 0.82 -37.93 -19.67
C ASP A 85 1.76 -38.69 -18.73
N LEU A 86 1.13 -39.52 -17.91
CA LEU A 86 1.77 -40.53 -17.07
C LEU A 86 2.21 -41.69 -17.96
N THR A 87 3.50 -41.78 -18.27
CA THR A 87 4.10 -43.00 -18.84
C THR A 87 5.53 -43.22 -18.32
N ASP A 88 5.73 -44.39 -17.72
CA ASP A 88 6.97 -45.11 -17.40
C ASP A 88 8.29 -44.31 -17.27
N ILE A 89 8.70 -44.13 -16.01
CA ILE A 89 10.01 -43.63 -15.58
C ILE A 89 11.04 -44.74 -15.78
N ASP A 90 11.47 -45.00 -17.01
CA ASP A 90 12.69 -45.76 -17.29
C ASP A 90 13.09 -45.60 -18.76
N TYR A 91 13.44 -44.36 -19.15
CA TYR A 91 14.46 -43.98 -20.16
C TYR A 91 14.18 -42.55 -20.64
N LEU A 92 14.68 -41.54 -19.92
CA LEU A 92 14.89 -40.20 -20.49
C LEU A 92 16.34 -40.08 -20.98
N PRO A 93 16.60 -39.60 -22.22
CA PRO A 93 17.94 -39.38 -22.73
C PRO A 93 18.69 -38.37 -21.85
N ILE A 94 19.90 -38.74 -21.41
CA ILE A 94 20.74 -37.88 -20.58
C ILE A 94 21.40 -36.86 -21.50
N ASP A 95 21.00 -35.58 -21.34
CA ASP A 95 21.64 -34.47 -22.02
C ASP A 95 23.05 -34.25 -21.45
N GLU A 96 24.08 -34.57 -22.24
CA GLU A 96 25.49 -34.39 -21.89
C GLU A 96 25.86 -32.92 -21.59
N HIS A 97 25.01 -31.95 -21.98
CA HIS A 97 25.18 -30.53 -21.67
C HIS A 97 24.53 -30.10 -20.34
N ASN A 98 23.59 -30.87 -19.77
CA ASN A 98 22.87 -30.57 -18.52
C ASN A 98 23.06 -31.67 -17.45
N LEU A 99 24.30 -32.11 -17.25
CA LEU A 99 24.66 -33.13 -16.26
C LEU A 99 24.37 -32.69 -14.80
N ASP A 100 24.34 -31.38 -14.54
CA ASP A 100 24.01 -30.78 -13.24
C ASP A 100 22.55 -31.00 -12.81
N LYS A 101 21.63 -31.10 -13.76
CA LYS A 101 20.21 -31.39 -13.48
C LYS A 101 19.91 -32.88 -13.32
N SER A 102 20.80 -33.73 -13.81
CA SER A 102 20.57 -35.19 -13.92
C SER A 102 21.11 -35.98 -12.72
N PHE A 103 22.05 -35.42 -11.95
CA PHE A 103 22.75 -36.12 -10.87
C PHE A 103 22.89 -35.25 -9.62
N SER A 104 22.73 -35.84 -8.42
CA SER A 104 23.01 -35.13 -7.17
C SER A 104 24.53 -34.98 -6.94
N LEU A 105 24.95 -33.96 -6.20
CA LEU A 105 26.36 -33.74 -5.87
C LEU A 105 26.96 -34.95 -5.13
N ASP A 106 26.20 -35.60 -4.23
CA ASP A 106 26.61 -36.83 -3.55
C ASP A 106 26.83 -38.00 -4.53
N TYR A 107 25.93 -38.16 -5.51
CA TYR A 107 26.09 -39.18 -6.55
C TYR A 107 27.36 -38.91 -7.40
N MET A 108 27.61 -37.64 -7.74
CA MET A 108 28.83 -37.23 -8.44
C MET A 108 30.09 -37.52 -7.61
N LYS A 109 30.09 -37.21 -6.30
CA LYS A 109 31.18 -37.51 -5.37
C LYS A 109 31.51 -39.00 -5.33
N ARG A 110 30.51 -39.84 -5.08
CA ARG A 110 30.68 -41.31 -5.02
C ARG A 110 31.23 -41.87 -6.33
N ALA A 111 30.77 -41.36 -7.47
CA ALA A 111 31.26 -41.80 -8.78
C ALA A 111 32.73 -41.40 -9.02
N VAL A 112 33.13 -40.19 -8.63
CA VAL A 112 34.52 -39.70 -8.75
C VAL A 112 35.44 -40.45 -7.79
N GLU A 113 35.07 -40.61 -6.51
CA GLU A 113 35.82 -41.37 -5.51
C GLU A 113 36.01 -42.83 -5.92
N TYR A 114 34.95 -43.45 -6.43
CA TYR A 114 35.01 -44.82 -6.93
C TYR A 114 35.96 -44.93 -8.14
N PHE A 115 35.97 -43.98 -9.06
CA PHE A 115 36.86 -44.01 -10.22
C PHE A 115 38.32 -43.69 -9.88
N ASP A 116 38.55 -42.79 -8.92
CA ASP A 116 39.88 -42.30 -8.55
C ASP A 116 40.56 -43.13 -7.44
N GLU A 117 39.91 -44.18 -6.92
CA GLU A 117 40.49 -45.12 -5.96
C GLU A 117 41.80 -45.74 -6.49
N LYS A 118 42.88 -45.53 -5.75
CA LYS A 118 44.21 -46.06 -6.06
C LYS A 118 44.53 -47.28 -5.21
N ASP A 119 45.28 -48.20 -5.79
CA ASP A 119 45.82 -49.35 -5.07
C ASP A 119 46.92 -48.89 -4.09
N PRO A 120 46.86 -49.26 -2.80
CA PRO A 120 47.82 -48.80 -1.79
C PRO A 120 49.27 -49.23 -2.03
N LEU A 121 49.49 -50.33 -2.75
CA LEU A 121 50.81 -50.93 -2.97
C LEU A 121 51.44 -50.45 -4.28
N THR A 122 50.63 -50.21 -5.31
CA THR A 122 51.14 -49.85 -6.66
C THR A 122 50.92 -48.39 -7.03
N GLY A 123 50.08 -47.65 -6.31
CA GLY A 123 49.75 -46.24 -6.59
C GLY A 123 48.97 -46.03 -7.90
N GLN A 124 48.69 -47.09 -8.66
CA GLN A 124 47.92 -47.07 -9.89
C GLN A 124 46.42 -47.08 -9.59
N ARG A 125 45.61 -46.57 -10.53
CA ARG A 125 44.15 -46.62 -10.39
C ARG A 125 43.67 -48.06 -10.43
N LYS A 126 42.87 -48.43 -9.45
CA LYS A 126 42.39 -49.81 -9.27
C LYS A 126 41.29 -50.19 -10.27
N ARG A 127 40.63 -49.19 -10.87
CA ARG A 127 39.40 -49.39 -11.65
C ARG A 127 39.48 -48.74 -13.01
N ASN A 128 38.88 -49.41 -14.00
CA ASN A 128 38.73 -48.89 -15.36
C ASN A 128 37.30 -48.39 -15.60
N TRP A 129 37.07 -47.71 -16.73
CA TRP A 129 35.76 -47.18 -17.08
C TRP A 129 34.65 -48.24 -17.12
N ARG A 130 34.95 -49.48 -17.55
CA ARG A 130 33.95 -50.56 -17.58
C ARG A 130 33.44 -50.89 -16.18
N SER A 131 34.32 -50.88 -15.17
CA SER A 131 33.93 -51.04 -13.76
C SER A 131 33.05 -49.90 -13.27
N VAL A 132 33.35 -48.65 -13.64
CA VAL A 132 32.52 -47.49 -13.28
C VAL A 132 31.15 -47.56 -13.95
N LYS A 133 31.08 -47.86 -15.24
CA LYS A 133 29.82 -47.96 -16.00
C LYS A 133 28.93 -49.09 -15.50
N HIS A 134 29.51 -50.17 -14.96
CA HIS A 134 28.76 -51.26 -14.35
C HIS A 134 28.01 -50.81 -13.08
N ILE A 135 28.66 -50.03 -12.20
CA ILE A 135 28.06 -49.57 -10.93
C ILE A 135 27.22 -48.31 -11.13
N PHE A 136 27.73 -47.34 -11.89
CA PHE A 136 27.10 -46.05 -12.14
C PHE A 136 26.50 -46.02 -13.56
N ARG A 137 25.53 -46.91 -13.82
CA ARG A 137 24.95 -47.16 -15.16
C ARG A 137 24.42 -45.89 -15.85
N ARG A 138 23.90 -44.96 -15.05
CA ARG A 138 23.36 -43.67 -15.50
C ARG A 138 24.44 -42.74 -16.07
N ILE A 139 25.73 -42.89 -15.77
CA ILE A 139 26.75 -41.98 -16.33
C ILE A 139 27.00 -42.36 -17.80
N PRO A 140 26.72 -41.48 -18.78
CA PRO A 140 26.73 -41.85 -20.19
C PRO A 140 28.14 -42.17 -20.69
N ASN A 141 29.13 -41.33 -20.37
CA ASN A 141 30.51 -41.46 -20.85
C ASN A 141 31.55 -41.13 -19.75
N SER A 142 32.81 -41.50 -19.97
CA SER A 142 33.91 -41.26 -19.01
C SER A 142 34.27 -39.77 -18.87
N HIS A 143 33.98 -38.93 -19.88
CA HIS A 143 34.23 -37.49 -19.84
C HIS A 143 33.38 -36.78 -18.77
N CYS A 144 32.19 -37.30 -18.47
CA CYS A 144 31.33 -36.82 -17.39
C CYS A 144 32.04 -36.79 -16.03
N LEU A 145 32.94 -37.75 -15.76
CA LEU A 145 33.70 -37.80 -14.51
C LEU A 145 34.68 -36.64 -14.36
N SER A 146 35.18 -36.09 -15.48
CA SER A 146 36.01 -34.87 -15.45
C SER A 146 35.19 -33.66 -15.00
N ARG A 147 33.96 -33.51 -15.51
CA ARG A 147 33.03 -32.44 -15.10
C ARG A 147 32.54 -32.64 -13.66
N PHE A 148 32.25 -33.88 -13.26
CA PHE A 148 31.89 -34.20 -11.87
C PHE A 148 33.00 -33.83 -10.91
N ARG A 149 34.27 -34.16 -11.24
CA ARG A 149 35.42 -33.76 -10.42
C ARG A 149 35.46 -32.24 -10.23
N LYS A 150 35.27 -31.48 -11.31
CA LYS A 150 35.18 -30.01 -11.25
C LYS A 150 34.01 -29.52 -10.40
N TYR A 151 32.83 -30.14 -10.45
CA TYR A 151 31.69 -29.75 -9.59
C TYR A 151 31.93 -30.10 -8.12
N VAL A 152 32.55 -31.25 -7.85
CA VAL A 152 32.90 -31.71 -6.50
C VAL A 152 33.95 -30.80 -5.87
N GLU A 153 35.03 -30.49 -6.59
CA GLU A 153 36.08 -29.56 -6.16
C GLU A 153 35.53 -28.16 -5.90
N ASN A 154 34.58 -27.70 -6.72
CA ASN A 154 33.93 -26.41 -6.54
C ASN A 154 32.79 -26.43 -5.51
N GLY A 155 32.49 -27.57 -4.86
CA GLY A 155 31.45 -27.68 -3.83
C GLY A 155 30.01 -27.55 -4.36
N GLY A 156 29.77 -27.74 -5.66
CA GLY A 156 28.45 -27.63 -6.27
C GLY A 156 28.50 -27.11 -7.71
N THR A 157 27.35 -27.20 -8.38
CA THR A 157 27.18 -26.67 -9.74
C THR A 157 26.96 -25.15 -9.70
N LYS A 158 27.26 -24.45 -10.81
CA LYS A 158 27.01 -23.01 -10.91
C LYS A 158 25.53 -22.68 -10.65
N LYS A 159 24.62 -23.47 -11.22
CA LYS A 159 23.18 -23.28 -11.03
C LYS A 159 22.80 -23.39 -9.55
N GLN A 160 23.21 -24.47 -8.88
CA GLN A 160 22.92 -24.65 -7.44
C GLN A 160 23.42 -23.46 -6.62
N LYS A 161 24.64 -22.98 -6.88
CA LYS A 161 25.18 -21.82 -6.17
C LYS A 161 24.38 -20.54 -6.44
N VAL A 162 23.89 -20.34 -7.67
CA VAL A 162 23.01 -19.21 -7.99
C VAL A 162 21.67 -19.34 -7.28
N ASP A 163 21.10 -20.54 -7.23
CA ASP A 163 19.86 -20.83 -6.50
C ASP A 163 20.07 -20.59 -4.98
N ASP A 164 21.21 -20.98 -4.41
CA ASP A 164 21.57 -20.72 -3.01
C ASP A 164 21.74 -19.22 -2.71
N VAL A 165 22.27 -18.45 -3.67
CA VAL A 165 22.32 -16.98 -3.58
C VAL A 165 20.91 -16.41 -3.59
N ASP A 166 20.04 -16.88 -4.49
CA ASP A 166 18.66 -16.44 -4.62
C ASP A 166 17.88 -16.68 -3.31
N ILE A 167 17.93 -17.90 -2.76
CA ILE A 167 17.30 -18.26 -1.48
C ILE A 167 17.81 -17.38 -0.34
N PHE A 168 19.13 -17.25 -0.20
CA PHE A 168 19.72 -16.44 0.87
C PHE A 168 19.30 -14.98 0.82
N VAL A 169 19.27 -14.38 -0.38
CA VAL A 169 18.88 -12.98 -0.55
C VAL A 169 17.41 -12.79 -0.21
N TYR A 170 16.56 -13.75 -0.58
CA TYR A 170 15.15 -13.74 -0.23
C TYR A 170 14.94 -13.85 1.29
N ASP A 171 15.62 -14.76 1.98
CA ASP A 171 15.56 -14.87 3.43
C ASP A 171 16.00 -13.57 4.13
N GLN A 172 17.06 -12.93 3.63
CA GLN A 172 17.52 -11.65 4.15
C GLN A 172 16.50 -10.52 3.93
N PHE A 173 15.83 -10.52 2.77
CA PHE A 173 14.74 -9.59 2.47
C PHE A 173 13.57 -9.79 3.45
N GLU A 174 13.09 -11.03 3.60
CA GLU A 174 11.99 -11.38 4.51
C GLU A 174 12.33 -10.98 5.95
N ASN A 175 13.54 -11.30 6.42
CA ASN A 175 13.98 -10.93 7.76
C ASN A 175 14.04 -9.41 7.99
N ALA A 176 14.47 -8.64 6.99
CA ALA A 176 14.49 -7.18 7.07
C ALA A 176 13.06 -6.62 7.07
N ARG A 177 12.16 -7.19 6.25
CA ARG A 177 10.76 -6.76 6.16
C ARG A 177 9.91 -7.16 7.36
N HIS A 178 10.15 -8.31 7.99
CA HIS A 178 9.58 -8.68 9.28
C HIS A 178 9.95 -7.67 10.38
N GLN A 179 11.12 -7.04 10.26
CA GLN A 179 11.56 -5.96 11.16
C GLN A 179 11.12 -4.56 10.70
N LEU A 180 10.31 -4.48 9.64
CA LEU A 180 9.84 -3.25 8.98
C LEU A 180 10.96 -2.32 8.47
N LEU A 181 12.15 -2.85 8.22
CA LEU A 181 13.28 -2.07 7.70
C LEU A 181 13.14 -1.78 6.21
N SER A 182 13.54 -0.59 5.78
CA SER A 182 13.62 -0.23 4.37
C SER A 182 14.66 -1.10 3.66
N VAL A 183 14.27 -1.70 2.53
CA VAL A 183 15.16 -2.50 1.68
C VAL A 183 15.16 -1.91 0.28
N HIS A 184 16.34 -1.70 -0.28
CA HIS A 184 16.50 -1.17 -1.64
C HIS A 184 17.22 -2.16 -2.54
N ASP A 185 17.15 -1.92 -3.85
CA ASP A 185 17.85 -2.69 -4.89
C ASP A 185 19.36 -2.86 -4.58
N ILE A 186 20.00 -1.84 -4.00
CA ILE A 186 21.40 -1.88 -3.59
C ILE A 186 21.67 -2.89 -2.47
N ASP A 187 20.71 -3.12 -1.57
CA ASP A 187 20.85 -4.07 -0.46
C ASP A 187 20.75 -5.51 -0.97
N LEU A 188 19.80 -5.79 -1.87
CA LEU A 188 19.68 -7.08 -2.56
C LEU A 188 20.96 -7.43 -3.31
N ARG A 189 21.54 -6.45 -4.03
CA ARG A 189 22.86 -6.61 -4.69
C ARG A 189 23.95 -6.89 -3.68
N ARG A 190 24.01 -6.13 -2.58
CA ARG A 190 25.04 -6.32 -1.54
C ARG A 190 24.96 -7.71 -0.91
N TRP A 191 23.76 -8.20 -0.60
CA TRP A 191 23.55 -9.55 -0.04
C TRP A 191 23.92 -10.64 -1.04
N SER A 192 23.52 -10.50 -2.31
CA SER A 192 23.84 -11.48 -3.35
C SER A 192 25.34 -11.62 -3.60
N LEU A 193 26.06 -10.48 -3.71
CA LEU A 193 27.52 -10.47 -3.89
C LEU A 193 28.27 -10.96 -2.65
N LYS A 194 27.73 -10.75 -1.44
CA LYS A 194 28.28 -11.35 -0.23
C LYS A 194 28.17 -12.87 -0.30
N LYS A 195 26.98 -13.39 -0.59
CA LYS A 195 26.75 -14.85 -0.65
C LYS A 195 27.50 -15.53 -1.79
N ALA A 196 27.57 -14.91 -2.96
CA ALA A 196 28.33 -15.42 -4.09
C ALA A 196 29.82 -15.57 -3.75
N ARG A 197 30.40 -14.62 -3.01
CA ARG A 197 31.79 -14.73 -2.51
C ARG A 197 31.96 -15.88 -1.53
N GLU A 198 31.02 -16.07 -0.61
CA GLU A 198 31.04 -17.22 0.33
C GLU A 198 30.98 -18.57 -0.40
N LEU A 199 30.28 -18.64 -1.55
CA LEU A 199 30.15 -19.84 -2.37
C LEU A 199 31.27 -19.99 -3.41
N ASN A 200 32.30 -19.13 -3.40
CA ASN A 200 33.36 -19.08 -4.43
C ASN A 200 32.81 -18.98 -5.86
N LEU A 201 31.73 -18.22 -6.05
CA LEU A 201 31.09 -17.96 -7.34
C LEU A 201 31.55 -16.59 -7.86
N HIS A 202 32.80 -16.54 -8.35
CA HIS A 202 33.48 -15.28 -8.73
C HIS A 202 32.91 -14.62 -9.99
N ASP A 203 32.22 -15.37 -10.83
CA ASP A 203 31.60 -14.93 -12.09
C ASP A 203 30.13 -14.53 -11.92
N PHE A 204 29.61 -14.51 -10.69
CA PHE A 204 28.29 -14.00 -10.41
C PHE A 204 28.28 -12.48 -10.44
N GLU A 205 27.35 -11.94 -11.22
CA GLU A 205 27.09 -10.51 -11.31
C GLU A 205 25.67 -10.23 -10.83
N ALA A 206 25.54 -9.31 -9.86
CA ALA A 206 24.26 -8.80 -9.41
C ALA A 206 23.70 -7.75 -10.41
N SER A 207 23.55 -8.18 -11.66
CA SER A 207 23.16 -7.34 -12.80
C SER A 207 21.70 -6.86 -12.68
N ASN A 208 21.34 -5.85 -13.48
CA ASN A 208 19.95 -5.37 -13.58
C ASN A 208 18.99 -6.51 -13.97
N THR A 209 19.40 -7.37 -14.90
CA THR A 209 18.60 -8.51 -15.37
C THR A 209 18.40 -9.55 -14.26
N TRP A 210 19.45 -9.88 -13.51
CA TRP A 210 19.33 -10.81 -12.38
C TRP A 210 18.40 -10.26 -11.31
N LEU A 211 18.56 -8.98 -10.97
CA LEU A 211 17.76 -8.30 -9.94
C LEU A 211 16.28 -8.20 -10.34
N LEU A 212 15.99 -7.87 -11.61
CA LEU A 212 14.63 -7.84 -12.13
C LEU A 212 13.99 -9.24 -12.06
N GLY A 213 14.72 -10.27 -12.49
CA GLY A 213 14.27 -11.65 -12.39
C GLY A 213 14.06 -12.12 -10.95
N PHE A 214 14.95 -11.75 -10.02
CA PHE A 214 14.83 -12.03 -8.59
C PHE A 214 13.55 -11.42 -8.03
N LYS A 215 13.33 -10.12 -8.29
CA LYS A 215 12.13 -9.41 -7.87
C LYS A 215 10.87 -10.06 -8.43
N HIS A 216 10.87 -10.45 -9.71
CA HIS A 216 9.74 -11.12 -10.33
C HIS A 216 9.45 -12.50 -9.70
N ARG A 217 10.48 -13.36 -9.54
CA ARG A 217 10.34 -14.70 -8.92
C ARG A 217 9.73 -14.64 -7.52
N HIS A 218 10.10 -13.63 -6.74
CA HIS A 218 9.67 -13.46 -5.35
C HIS A 218 8.54 -12.44 -5.16
N ARG A 219 7.96 -11.92 -6.26
CA ARG A 219 6.86 -10.93 -6.24
C ARG A 219 7.19 -9.66 -5.44
N ILE A 220 8.43 -9.18 -5.56
CA ILE A 220 8.92 -7.99 -4.88
C ILE A 220 8.77 -6.78 -5.81
N SER A 221 8.01 -5.78 -5.37
CA SER A 221 7.88 -4.49 -6.06
C SER A 221 8.38 -3.34 -5.17
N SER A 222 8.87 -2.26 -5.78
CA SER A 222 9.15 -1.03 -5.04
C SER A 222 7.85 -0.34 -4.68
N ARG A 223 7.68 0.05 -3.41
CA ARG A 223 6.50 0.77 -2.92
C ARG A 223 6.92 1.96 -2.06
N LYS A 224 6.12 3.03 -2.08
CA LYS A 224 6.28 4.17 -1.16
C LYS A 224 6.00 3.71 0.27
N ILE A 225 6.80 4.15 1.23
CA ILE A 225 6.52 3.94 2.65
C ILE A 225 5.32 4.83 3.02
N THR A 226 4.23 4.21 3.46
CA THR A 226 2.98 4.90 3.80
C THR A 226 2.94 5.40 5.25
N GLN A 227 3.59 4.67 6.17
CA GLN A 227 3.59 5.02 7.58
C GLN A 227 4.94 4.70 8.24
N LEU A 228 5.42 5.63 9.08
CA LEU A 228 6.56 5.39 9.97
C LEU A 228 6.03 5.05 11.36
N VAL A 229 6.28 3.81 11.79
CA VAL A 229 5.87 3.32 13.11
C VAL A 229 7.08 3.00 13.98
N THR A 230 6.92 3.19 15.28
CA THR A 230 7.91 2.74 16.27
C THR A 230 7.56 1.32 16.73
N ARG A 231 8.52 0.55 17.27
CA ARG A 231 8.26 -0.79 17.82
C ARG A 231 7.12 -0.78 18.86
N LYS A 232 7.11 0.23 19.74
CA LYS A 232 6.06 0.42 20.74
C LYS A 232 4.66 0.56 20.13
N HIS A 233 4.55 1.15 18.94
CA HIS A 233 3.26 1.25 18.24
C HIS A 233 2.76 -0.12 17.77
N ILE A 234 3.67 -0.99 17.31
CA ILE A 234 3.35 -2.35 16.85
C ILE A 234 2.83 -3.18 18.01
N GLU A 235 3.52 -3.15 19.15
CA GLU A 235 3.12 -3.86 20.37
C GLU A 235 1.75 -3.42 20.88
N SER A 236 1.40 -2.14 20.71
CA SER A 236 0.08 -1.60 21.09
C SER A 236 -0.99 -1.73 19.99
N THR A 237 -0.71 -2.38 18.86
CA THR A 237 -1.64 -2.36 17.71
C THR A 237 -2.97 -3.04 18.06
N ASP A 238 -2.94 -4.15 18.80
CA ASP A 238 -4.16 -4.83 19.23
C ASP A 238 -5.00 -3.97 20.18
N GLU A 239 -4.36 -3.26 21.12
CA GLU A 239 -5.03 -2.33 22.03
C GLU A 239 -5.65 -1.14 21.27
N ILE A 240 -4.91 -0.58 20.30
CA ILE A 240 -5.38 0.51 19.43
C ILE A 240 -6.60 0.04 18.63
N ASN A 241 -6.53 -1.14 18.00
CA ASN A 241 -7.63 -1.72 17.23
C ASN A 241 -8.84 -2.02 18.11
N GLN A 242 -8.62 -2.57 19.31
CA GLN A 242 -9.70 -2.84 20.26
C GLN A 242 -10.40 -1.56 20.71
N SER A 243 -9.62 -0.51 21.02
CA SER A 243 -10.16 0.80 21.43
C SER A 243 -11.03 1.44 20.34
N ALA A 244 -10.58 1.36 19.09
CA ALA A 244 -11.33 1.84 17.94
C ALA A 244 -12.60 1.04 17.68
N ASN A 245 -12.52 -0.29 17.70
CA ASN A 245 -13.68 -1.16 17.53
C ASN A 245 -14.74 -0.91 18.61
N THR A 246 -14.30 -0.74 19.86
CA THR A 246 -15.19 -0.42 20.99
C THR A 246 -15.88 0.92 20.76
N PHE A 247 -15.11 1.95 20.40
CA PHE A 247 -15.64 3.28 20.11
C PHE A 247 -16.66 3.26 18.97
N VAL A 248 -16.36 2.58 17.86
CA VAL A 248 -17.27 2.48 16.70
C VAL A 248 -18.56 1.75 17.09
N LEU A 249 -18.47 0.65 17.82
CA LEU A 249 -19.65 -0.11 18.27
C LEU A 249 -20.54 0.71 19.20
N GLU A 250 -19.96 1.42 20.17
CA GLU A 250 -20.71 2.28 21.09
C GLU A 250 -21.31 3.49 20.37
N THR A 251 -20.54 4.12 19.48
CA THR A 251 -20.98 5.30 18.73
C THR A 251 -22.11 4.94 17.76
N ASN A 252 -22.04 3.79 17.09
CA ASN A 252 -23.12 3.34 16.21
C ASN A 252 -24.44 3.13 16.97
N LYS A 253 -24.40 2.56 18.18
CA LYS A 253 -25.59 2.45 19.04
C LYS A 253 -26.14 3.82 19.45
N LEU A 254 -25.25 4.77 19.71
CA LEU A 254 -25.64 6.13 20.06
C LEU A 254 -26.30 6.85 18.87
N ILE A 255 -25.74 6.69 17.67
CA ILE A 255 -26.23 7.27 16.40
C ILE A 255 -27.69 6.89 16.13
N GLU A 256 -28.16 5.72 16.56
CA GLU A 256 -29.57 5.29 16.40
C GLU A 256 -30.58 6.26 17.04
N ASN A 257 -30.15 7.11 17.97
CA ASN A 257 -31.00 8.11 18.63
C ASN A 257 -31.04 9.47 17.91
N TYR A 258 -30.32 9.61 16.80
CA TYR A 258 -30.18 10.87 16.06
C TYR A 258 -30.59 10.70 14.60
N ASN A 259 -31.09 11.77 13.98
CA ASN A 259 -31.22 11.79 12.52
C ASN A 259 -29.83 11.90 11.87
N SER A 260 -29.68 11.42 10.65
CA SER A 260 -28.40 11.46 9.93
C SER A 260 -27.86 12.88 9.67
N SER A 261 -28.72 13.92 9.73
CA SER A 261 -28.29 15.32 9.66
C SER A 261 -27.79 15.90 10.99
N GLU A 262 -28.01 15.19 12.10
CA GLU A 262 -27.68 15.61 13.47
C GLU A 262 -26.37 15.00 13.98
N VAL A 263 -25.86 13.96 13.28
CA VAL A 263 -24.58 13.34 13.57
C VAL A 263 -23.50 14.01 12.74
N LEU A 264 -22.58 14.68 13.42
CA LEU A 264 -21.56 15.54 12.84
C LEU A 264 -20.15 14.98 13.09
N ASN A 265 -19.24 15.16 12.15
CA ASN A 265 -17.80 14.97 12.36
C ASN A 265 -17.06 16.23 11.92
N THR A 266 -16.07 16.67 12.69
CA THR A 266 -15.20 17.82 12.35
C THR A 266 -13.74 17.46 12.51
N ASP A 267 -12.91 18.08 11.69
CA ASP A 267 -11.46 17.87 11.68
C ASP A 267 -10.74 19.03 10.99
N GLN A 268 -9.47 19.18 11.31
CA GLN A 268 -8.58 20.22 10.79
C GLN A 268 -7.58 19.64 9.81
N VAL A 269 -7.44 20.27 8.64
CA VAL A 269 -6.43 19.88 7.66
C VAL A 269 -5.60 21.07 7.20
N GLY A 270 -4.28 20.86 7.14
CA GLY A 270 -3.33 21.83 6.62
C GLY A 270 -3.27 21.76 5.09
N ILE A 271 -3.31 22.93 4.45
CA ILE A 271 -3.20 23.10 3.00
C ILE A 271 -2.03 24.03 2.69
N ASN A 272 -1.05 23.54 1.92
CA ASN A 272 0.11 24.33 1.52
C ASN A 272 -0.33 25.54 0.68
N LEU A 273 0.36 26.68 0.87
CA LEU A 273 0.05 27.93 0.16
C LEU A 273 0.34 27.81 -1.35
N GLU A 274 1.29 26.97 -1.72
CA GLU A 274 1.62 26.62 -3.10
C GLU A 274 1.68 25.09 -3.24
N LEU A 275 0.79 24.52 -4.05
CA LEU A 275 0.74 23.09 -4.33
C LEU A 275 1.66 22.77 -5.51
N VAL A 276 2.48 21.73 -5.36
CA VAL A 276 3.43 21.29 -6.39
C VAL A 276 3.42 19.76 -6.42
N GLY A 277 3.47 19.19 -7.62
CA GLY A 277 3.67 17.76 -7.82
C GLY A 277 5.13 17.35 -7.64
N ASN A 278 5.38 16.14 -7.15
CA ASN A 278 6.74 15.61 -6.97
C ASN A 278 7.33 15.02 -8.27
N ARG A 279 6.54 14.98 -9.34
CA ARG A 279 6.90 14.38 -10.64
C ARG A 279 6.38 15.27 -11.77
N THR A 280 7.08 15.24 -12.90
CA THR A 280 6.67 15.88 -14.16
C THR A 280 7.14 15.02 -15.32
N LEU A 281 6.45 15.12 -16.46
CA LEU A 281 6.98 14.61 -17.71
C LEU A 281 8.15 15.50 -18.17
N THR A 282 9.20 14.87 -18.67
CA THR A 282 10.46 15.50 -19.04
C THR A 282 11.09 14.74 -20.20
N HIS A 283 12.10 15.31 -20.88
CA HIS A 283 12.73 14.62 -22.00
C HIS A 283 13.55 13.41 -21.54
N MET A 284 13.51 12.32 -22.31
CA MET A 284 14.30 11.13 -22.03
C MET A 284 15.79 11.47 -21.97
N GLY A 285 16.49 11.03 -20.91
CA GLY A 285 17.91 11.28 -20.70
C GLY A 285 18.25 12.60 -20.00
N GLU A 286 17.25 13.39 -19.62
CA GLU A 286 17.47 14.60 -18.83
C GLU A 286 17.99 14.26 -17.42
N GLN A 287 19.17 14.78 -17.08
CA GLN A 287 19.85 14.47 -15.81
C GLN A 287 19.32 15.31 -14.63
N SER A 288 18.70 16.45 -14.89
CA SER A 288 18.24 17.38 -13.86
C SER A 288 16.99 18.09 -14.33
N THR A 289 15.84 17.70 -13.78
CA THR A 289 14.53 18.27 -14.09
C THR A 289 14.19 19.38 -13.10
N TRP A 290 13.91 20.58 -13.60
CA TRP A 290 13.60 21.74 -12.77
C TRP A 290 12.14 22.15 -12.91
N CYS A 291 11.50 22.52 -11.79
CA CYS A 291 10.17 23.11 -11.75
C CYS A 291 10.23 24.42 -10.96
N SER A 292 9.77 25.52 -11.57
CA SER A 292 9.78 26.84 -10.92
C SER A 292 8.52 27.04 -10.08
N VAL A 293 8.70 27.39 -8.80
CA VAL A 293 7.63 27.78 -7.87
C VAL A 293 7.75 29.27 -7.56
N ARG A 294 6.64 29.91 -7.15
CA ARG A 294 6.64 31.32 -6.73
C ARG A 294 7.42 31.51 -5.43
N SER A 295 7.29 30.57 -4.50
CA SER A 295 8.06 30.58 -3.26
C SER A 295 8.26 29.18 -2.71
N THR A 296 9.51 28.80 -2.49
CA THR A 296 9.88 27.56 -1.79
C THR A 296 9.36 27.52 -0.34
N ASN A 297 9.12 28.67 0.28
CA ASN A 297 8.48 28.71 1.59
C ASN A 297 6.99 28.35 1.48
N ASN A 298 6.29 28.78 0.42
CA ASN A 298 4.87 28.49 0.26
C ASN A 298 4.58 27.01 -0.04
N THR A 299 5.58 26.26 -0.50
CA THR A 299 5.45 24.80 -0.68
C THR A 299 5.56 24.03 0.63
N THR A 300 6.07 24.64 1.71
CA THR A 300 6.21 24.02 3.03
C THR A 300 5.29 24.62 4.09
N HIS A 301 4.85 25.86 3.87
CA HIS A 301 3.93 26.56 4.74
C HIS A 301 2.49 26.34 4.33
N SER A 302 1.64 26.11 5.33
CA SER A 302 0.22 25.89 5.15
C SER A 302 -0.65 26.91 5.89
N TYR A 303 -1.88 27.05 5.40
CA TYR A 303 -3.00 27.53 6.19
C TYR A 303 -3.82 26.31 6.65
N THR A 304 -4.64 26.47 7.69
CA THR A 304 -5.49 25.40 8.18
C THR A 304 -6.93 25.66 7.74
N ILE A 305 -7.61 24.61 7.29
CA ILE A 305 -9.06 24.62 7.15
C ILE A 305 -9.66 23.63 8.14
N GLN A 306 -10.88 23.90 8.58
CA GLN A 306 -11.66 22.98 9.40
C GLN A 306 -13.04 22.83 8.77
N SER A 307 -13.34 21.61 8.34
CA SER A 307 -14.62 21.24 7.77
C SER A 307 -15.47 20.54 8.84
N THR A 308 -16.78 20.58 8.65
CA THR A 308 -17.72 19.74 9.41
C THR A 308 -18.62 19.05 8.39
N ILE A 309 -18.85 17.77 8.56
CA ILE A 309 -19.75 16.98 7.72
C ILE A 309 -20.80 16.30 8.59
N ALA A 310 -21.99 16.11 8.03
CA ALA A 310 -23.04 15.32 8.64
C ALA A 310 -23.08 13.89 8.06
N LEU A 311 -23.61 12.94 8.82
CA LEU A 311 -23.71 11.53 8.41
C LEU A 311 -24.52 11.33 7.12
N ASN A 312 -25.45 12.23 6.81
CA ASN A 312 -26.17 12.23 5.53
C ASN A 312 -25.33 12.64 4.29
N GLY A 313 -24.04 12.93 4.47
CA GLY A 313 -23.11 13.30 3.40
C GLY A 313 -23.07 14.79 3.07
N THR A 314 -23.80 15.65 3.81
CA THR A 314 -23.77 17.10 3.59
C THR A 314 -22.61 17.77 4.33
N VAL A 315 -22.09 18.85 3.73
CA VAL A 315 -21.17 19.77 4.43
C VAL A 315 -21.99 20.62 5.40
N PHE A 316 -21.62 20.57 6.67
CA PHE A 316 -22.33 21.26 7.74
C PHE A 316 -21.70 22.63 8.03
N GLY A 317 -22.52 23.67 7.94
CA GLY A 317 -22.10 25.04 8.22
C GLY A 317 -21.03 25.60 7.27
N PRO A 318 -20.47 26.78 7.57
CA PRO A 318 -19.42 27.38 6.77
C PRO A 318 -18.07 26.68 6.97
N LEU A 319 -17.23 26.73 5.94
CA LEU A 319 -15.83 26.29 6.04
C LEU A 319 -15.04 27.27 6.90
N TYR A 320 -14.38 26.76 7.94
CA TYR A 320 -13.52 27.59 8.78
C TYR A 320 -12.10 27.62 8.25
N VAL A 321 -11.54 28.81 8.04
CA VAL A 321 -10.22 28.99 7.44
C VAL A 321 -9.35 29.82 8.39
N CYS A 322 -8.20 29.28 8.77
CA CYS A 322 -7.21 29.94 9.61
C CYS A 322 -5.95 30.23 8.80
N LEU A 323 -5.72 31.51 8.50
CA LEU A 323 -4.53 31.98 7.81
C LEU A 323 -3.33 32.12 8.76
N LYS A 324 -2.13 31.94 8.22
CA LYS A 324 -0.89 32.26 8.93
C LYS A 324 -0.56 33.75 8.77
N GLU A 325 -0.69 34.51 9.85
CA GLU A 325 -0.38 35.94 9.90
C GLU A 325 0.68 36.21 10.98
N PRO A 326 1.90 36.70 10.65
CA PRO A 326 2.97 36.90 11.64
C PRO A 326 2.59 37.79 12.82
N SER A 327 1.73 38.79 12.58
CA SER A 327 1.18 39.70 13.60
C SER A 327 0.12 39.04 14.48
N GLY A 328 -0.42 37.89 14.06
CA GLY A 328 -1.60 37.25 14.63
C GLY A 328 -2.90 37.99 14.34
N ARG A 329 -2.90 38.94 13.39
CA ARG A 329 -4.07 39.75 13.01
C ARG A 329 -4.10 39.99 11.50
N ILE A 330 -5.27 39.81 10.89
CA ILE A 330 -5.50 40.22 9.50
C ILE A 330 -5.50 41.75 9.44
N SER A 331 -4.63 42.33 8.61
CA SER A 331 -4.56 43.79 8.42
C SER A 331 -5.84 44.33 7.76
N ASP A 332 -6.21 45.57 8.06
CA ASP A 332 -7.43 46.19 7.50
C ASP A 332 -7.36 46.33 5.98
N ARG A 333 -6.14 46.46 5.42
CA ARG A 333 -5.92 46.46 3.97
C ARG A 333 -6.29 45.10 3.36
N ILE A 334 -5.89 44.00 3.99
CA ILE A 334 -6.23 42.65 3.53
C ILE A 334 -7.74 42.42 3.68
N LYS A 335 -8.36 42.82 4.80
CA LYS A 335 -9.82 42.73 5.00
C LYS A 335 -10.64 43.41 3.91
N LYS A 336 -10.19 44.58 3.42
CA LYS A 336 -10.89 45.31 2.35
C LYS A 336 -10.85 44.62 0.99
N ASN A 337 -9.82 43.83 0.72
CA ASN A 337 -9.59 43.17 -0.56
C ASN A 337 -9.88 41.67 -0.53
N LEU A 338 -10.19 41.12 0.65
CA LEU A 338 -10.53 39.72 0.83
C LEU A 338 -11.85 39.41 0.12
N PHE A 339 -11.83 38.37 -0.69
CA PHE A 339 -13.04 37.81 -1.25
C PHE A 339 -13.93 37.30 -0.10
N ASN A 340 -15.14 37.84 0.01
CA ASN A 340 -16.06 37.55 1.10
C ASN A 340 -17.12 36.52 0.65
N ALA A 341 -16.84 35.24 0.88
CA ALA A 341 -17.78 34.17 0.62
C ALA A 341 -18.70 33.95 1.83
N LYS A 342 -20.02 33.89 1.61
CA LYS A 342 -21.02 33.70 2.69
C LYS A 342 -20.83 32.38 3.46
N ASN A 343 -20.23 31.38 2.83
CA ASN A 343 -20.00 30.04 3.40
C ASN A 343 -18.57 29.85 3.93
N ILE A 344 -17.83 30.94 4.21
CA ILE A 344 -16.49 30.88 4.79
C ILE A 344 -16.44 31.75 6.04
N VAL A 345 -15.91 31.18 7.12
CA VAL A 345 -15.53 31.94 8.32
C VAL A 345 -14.02 32.03 8.35
N LEU A 346 -13.50 33.24 8.29
CA LEU A 346 -12.06 33.50 8.21
C LEU A 346 -11.50 33.94 9.56
N THR A 347 -10.36 33.37 9.93
CA THR A 347 -9.54 33.80 11.07
C THR A 347 -8.06 33.78 10.71
N CYS A 348 -7.20 34.14 11.67
CA CYS A 348 -5.77 33.97 11.54
C CYS A 348 -5.09 33.62 12.86
N SER A 349 -3.90 33.01 12.76
CA SER A 349 -2.99 32.83 13.88
C SER A 349 -1.53 33.02 13.43
N LYS A 350 -0.62 33.19 14.39
CA LYS A 350 0.82 33.36 14.08
C LYS A 350 1.42 32.16 13.32
N SER A 351 0.91 30.97 13.60
CA SER A 351 1.40 29.72 13.02
C SER A 351 0.51 29.17 11.89
N GLY A 352 -0.70 29.73 11.71
CA GLY A 352 -1.75 29.13 10.90
C GLY A 352 -2.50 27.99 11.59
N LYS A 353 -2.02 27.53 12.76
CA LYS A 353 -2.66 26.45 13.55
C LYS A 353 -3.75 26.99 14.46
N LEU A 354 -4.70 26.13 14.81
CA LEU A 354 -5.81 26.47 15.70
C LEU A 354 -5.41 26.28 17.17
N THR A 355 -5.59 27.33 17.97
CA THR A 355 -5.45 27.32 19.43
C THR A 355 -6.81 27.01 20.07
N SER A 356 -6.85 26.74 21.38
CA SER A 356 -8.12 26.49 22.08
C SER A 356 -9.13 27.63 21.93
N SER A 357 -8.67 28.88 21.98
CA SER A 357 -9.51 30.05 21.69
C SER A 357 -10.07 30.09 20.26
N LEU A 358 -9.32 29.57 19.29
CA LEU A 358 -9.77 29.51 17.90
C LEU A 358 -10.73 28.34 17.65
N VAL A 359 -10.66 27.28 18.45
CA VAL A 359 -11.70 26.23 18.50
C VAL A 359 -12.99 26.79 19.09
N THR A 360 -12.91 27.58 20.17
CA THR A 360 -14.07 28.31 20.71
C THR A 360 -14.67 29.25 19.65
N TYR A 361 -13.83 29.95 18.91
CA TYR A 361 -14.30 30.81 17.81
C TYR A 361 -14.97 30.02 16.69
N TRP A 362 -14.41 28.86 16.29
CA TRP A 362 -15.06 27.94 15.36
C TRP A 362 -16.43 27.50 15.86
N ARG A 363 -16.52 27.07 17.12
CA ARG A 363 -17.78 26.68 17.74
C ARG A 363 -18.83 27.79 17.61
N ASP A 364 -18.47 29.02 17.99
CA ASP A 364 -19.42 30.14 18.03
C ASP A 364 -19.86 30.64 16.65
N ASN A 365 -19.01 30.51 15.63
CA ASN A 365 -19.26 31.10 14.31
C ASN A 365 -19.59 30.08 13.22
N CYS A 366 -19.25 28.80 13.40
CA CYS A 366 -19.46 27.74 12.42
C CYS A 366 -20.43 26.68 12.92
N LEU A 367 -20.25 26.19 14.15
CA LEU A 367 -21.07 25.10 14.71
C LEU A 367 -22.42 25.64 15.21
N VAL A 368 -22.41 26.46 16.25
CA VAL A 368 -23.61 26.92 16.98
C VAL A 368 -24.66 27.57 16.10
N PRO A 369 -24.32 28.46 15.14
CA PRO A 369 -25.33 29.09 14.30
C PRO A 369 -26.12 28.12 13.40
N ASN A 370 -25.58 26.92 13.17
CA ASN A 370 -26.16 25.92 12.29
C ASN A 370 -26.65 24.68 13.05
N LEU A 371 -26.54 24.65 14.39
CA LEU A 371 -26.88 23.46 15.19
C LEU A 371 -28.37 23.10 15.07
N PRO A 372 -28.69 21.81 14.83
CA PRO A 372 -30.05 21.31 14.94
C PRO A 372 -30.53 21.27 16.41
N SER A 373 -31.80 20.91 16.63
CA SER A 373 -32.40 20.81 17.96
C SER A 373 -31.73 19.79 18.87
N THR A 374 -31.14 18.75 18.28
CA THR A 374 -30.28 17.77 18.94
C THR A 374 -29.08 17.49 18.05
N ALA A 375 -27.89 17.27 18.61
CA ALA A 375 -26.72 16.93 17.80
C ALA A 375 -25.74 16.03 18.53
N LEU A 376 -25.05 15.19 17.76
CA LEU A 376 -23.92 14.37 18.18
C LEU A 376 -22.68 14.78 17.39
N LEU A 377 -21.65 15.30 18.04
CA LEU A 377 -20.39 15.68 17.39
C LEU A 377 -19.26 14.68 17.68
N LEU A 378 -18.64 14.15 16.63
CA LEU A 378 -17.44 13.33 16.70
C LEU A 378 -16.20 14.19 16.43
N VAL A 379 -15.28 14.23 17.39
CA VAL A 379 -14.03 14.99 17.30
C VAL A 379 -12.81 14.12 17.55
N ASP A 380 -11.66 14.52 17.03
CA ASP A 380 -10.38 13.86 17.30
C ASP A 380 -9.92 14.09 18.76
N SER A 381 -8.89 13.35 19.17
CA SER A 381 -8.31 13.49 20.52
C SER A 381 -7.41 14.72 20.71
N PHE A 382 -7.46 15.70 19.80
CA PHE A 382 -6.69 16.94 19.97
C PHE A 382 -7.15 17.65 21.25
N PRO A 383 -6.23 18.06 22.16
CA PRO A 383 -6.61 18.56 23.48
C PRO A 383 -7.61 19.72 23.48
N SER A 384 -7.60 20.58 22.45
CA SER A 384 -8.58 21.68 22.38
C SER A 384 -9.96 21.21 21.93
N HIS A 385 -10.05 20.19 21.07
CA HIS A 385 -11.33 19.60 20.67
C HIS A 385 -11.90 18.69 21.75
N ALA A 386 -11.06 17.95 22.46
CA ALA A 386 -11.48 17.04 23.53
C ALA A 386 -11.92 17.77 24.81
N ASN A 387 -11.64 19.07 24.94
CA ASN A 387 -11.92 19.85 26.14
C ASN A 387 -13.44 20.05 26.36
N PRO A 388 -14.02 19.52 27.45
CA PRO A 388 -15.45 19.66 27.75
C PRO A 388 -15.91 21.12 27.90
N GLU A 389 -15.01 22.02 28.34
CA GLU A 389 -15.31 23.44 28.54
C GLU A 389 -15.72 24.14 27.23
N VAL A 390 -15.37 23.57 26.07
CA VAL A 390 -15.79 24.10 24.77
C VAL A 390 -17.29 23.88 24.55
N TYR A 391 -17.87 22.79 25.03
CA TYR A 391 -19.26 22.41 24.70
C TYR A 391 -20.22 22.49 25.88
N LYS A 392 -19.73 22.76 27.10
CA LYS A 392 -20.53 22.74 28.35
C LYS A 392 -21.84 23.54 28.33
N ASP A 393 -21.90 24.62 27.55
CA ASP A 393 -23.05 25.52 27.50
C ASP A 393 -24.07 25.13 26.41
N LEU A 394 -23.78 24.09 25.62
CA LEU A 394 -24.65 23.62 24.54
C LEU A 394 -25.72 22.67 25.09
N LYS A 395 -26.99 23.02 24.86
CA LYS A 395 -28.14 22.19 25.26
C LYS A 395 -28.43 21.14 24.20
N ASN A 396 -28.89 19.96 24.62
CA ASN A 396 -29.24 18.83 23.74
C ASN A 396 -28.10 18.46 22.77
N PHE A 397 -26.86 18.58 23.25
CA PHE A 397 -25.66 18.37 22.47
C PHE A 397 -24.79 17.33 23.16
N GLU A 398 -24.46 16.25 22.45
CA GLU A 398 -23.46 15.28 22.89
C GLU A 398 -22.23 15.38 21.99
N TYR A 399 -21.06 15.13 22.56
CA TYR A 399 -19.84 14.96 21.77
C TYR A 399 -19.11 13.70 22.20
N ARG A 400 -18.43 13.05 21.26
CA ARG A 400 -17.58 11.88 21.51
C ARG A 400 -16.19 12.15 20.97
N VAL A 401 -15.19 11.81 21.77
CA VAL A 401 -13.78 11.96 21.41
C VAL A 401 -13.28 10.64 20.84
N ILE A 402 -12.88 10.67 19.58
CA ILE A 402 -12.27 9.54 18.88
C ILE A 402 -10.96 9.17 19.61
N PRO A 403 -10.72 7.89 19.92
CA PRO A 403 -9.54 7.49 20.69
C PRO A 403 -8.23 7.91 20.02
N PRO A 404 -7.20 8.26 20.80
CA PRO A 404 -5.91 8.64 20.25
C PRO A 404 -5.33 7.56 19.33
N LYS A 405 -4.67 7.99 18.24
CA LYS A 405 -4.04 7.12 17.23
C LYS A 405 -5.02 6.28 16.40
N THR A 406 -6.33 6.54 16.49
CA THR A 406 -7.34 5.80 15.71
C THR A 406 -7.90 6.59 14.52
N THR A 407 -7.61 7.88 14.46
CA THR A 407 -8.09 8.82 13.44
C THR A 407 -7.94 8.32 12.01
N SER A 408 -6.78 7.79 11.64
CA SER A 408 -6.47 7.36 10.26
C SER A 408 -7.31 6.18 9.75
N PHE A 409 -8.12 5.54 10.60
CA PHE A 409 -8.95 4.41 10.19
C PHE A 409 -10.41 4.47 10.65
N ILE A 410 -10.77 5.33 11.61
CA ILE A 410 -12.18 5.49 12.03
C ILE A 410 -12.75 6.92 11.96
N GLN A 411 -11.94 7.94 11.69
CA GLN A 411 -12.44 9.31 11.59
C GLN A 411 -12.90 9.63 10.16
N PRO A 412 -14.19 9.91 9.92
CA PRO A 412 -14.73 10.08 8.57
C PRO A 412 -14.02 11.15 7.72
N LEU A 413 -13.66 12.28 8.33
CA LEU A 413 -12.95 13.35 7.65
C LEU A 413 -11.55 12.93 7.18
N ASP A 414 -10.79 12.21 8.00
CA ASP A 414 -9.45 11.74 7.67
C ASP A 414 -9.45 10.58 6.68
N VAL A 415 -10.35 9.60 6.86
CA VAL A 415 -10.41 8.39 6.04
C VAL A 415 -10.97 8.66 4.64
N TYR A 416 -11.75 9.73 4.45
CA TYR A 416 -12.44 9.94 3.19
C TYR A 416 -12.49 11.39 2.72
N TYR A 417 -13.14 12.30 3.47
CA TYR A 417 -13.54 13.60 2.93
C TYR A 417 -12.35 14.53 2.63
N ASN A 418 -11.37 14.62 3.54
CA ASN A 418 -10.22 15.51 3.41
C ASN A 418 -9.39 15.17 2.16
N ARG A 419 -9.28 13.88 1.81
CA ARG A 419 -8.60 13.43 0.59
C ARG A 419 -9.29 13.96 -0.66
N GLN A 420 -10.61 13.82 -0.75
CA GLN A 420 -11.38 14.33 -1.90
C GLN A 420 -11.22 15.84 -2.06
N TYR A 421 -11.30 16.57 -0.94
CA TYR A 421 -11.09 18.02 -0.94
C TYR A 421 -9.71 18.41 -1.47
N LYS A 422 -8.64 17.79 -0.96
CA LYS A 422 -7.27 18.02 -1.42
C LYS A 422 -7.08 17.68 -2.90
N MET A 423 -7.67 16.59 -3.38
CA MET A 423 -7.59 16.19 -4.79
C MET A 423 -8.25 17.22 -5.71
N ILE A 424 -9.44 17.71 -5.35
CA ILE A 424 -10.14 18.75 -6.13
C ILE A 424 -9.30 20.04 -6.14
N LEU A 425 -8.81 20.46 -4.98
CA LEU A 425 -7.98 21.67 -4.88
C LEU A 425 -6.72 21.56 -5.73
N ARG A 426 -6.03 20.42 -5.70
CA ARG A 426 -4.83 20.16 -6.49
C ARG A 426 -5.12 20.21 -7.99
N ARG A 427 -6.20 19.58 -8.46
CA ARG A 427 -6.61 19.64 -9.87
C ARG A 427 -6.87 21.07 -10.33
N VAL A 428 -7.55 21.87 -9.51
CA VAL A 428 -7.78 23.29 -9.79
C VAL A 428 -6.45 24.04 -9.86
N TYR A 429 -5.52 23.78 -8.93
CA TYR A 429 -4.22 24.43 -8.89
C TYR A 429 -3.36 24.09 -10.11
N ASP A 430 -3.27 22.81 -10.46
CA ASP A 430 -2.48 22.32 -11.60
C ASP A 430 -3.04 22.84 -12.92
N HIS A 431 -4.38 22.85 -13.07
CA HIS A 431 -5.03 23.44 -14.24
C HIS A 431 -4.70 24.92 -14.36
N VAL A 432 -4.99 25.74 -13.34
CA VAL A 432 -4.77 27.19 -13.38
C VAL A 432 -3.31 27.57 -13.63
N ARG A 433 -2.37 26.72 -13.22
CA ARG A 433 -0.93 26.96 -13.40
C ARG A 433 -0.48 26.76 -14.85
N LEU A 434 -1.06 25.81 -15.58
CA LEU A 434 -0.73 25.52 -16.97
C LEU A 434 -1.66 26.25 -17.95
N ASP A 435 -2.95 26.34 -17.59
CA ASP A 435 -4.00 27.01 -18.34
C ASP A 435 -4.86 27.87 -17.40
N PRO A 436 -4.63 29.19 -17.34
CA PRO A 436 -5.37 30.09 -16.46
C PRO A 436 -6.81 30.36 -16.93
N MET A 437 -7.20 29.84 -18.10
CA MET A 437 -8.55 29.99 -18.64
C MET A 437 -9.39 28.76 -18.28
N ILE A 438 -10.66 29.01 -17.97
CA ILE A 438 -11.69 27.99 -17.77
C ILE A 438 -12.78 28.22 -18.81
N ARG A 439 -13.17 27.15 -19.49
CA ARG A 439 -14.35 27.14 -20.33
C ARG A 439 -15.58 26.77 -19.52
N CYS A 440 -16.54 27.69 -19.41
CA CYS A 440 -17.79 27.44 -18.69
C CYS A 440 -18.61 26.34 -19.37
N SER A 441 -18.98 25.29 -18.63
CA SER A 441 -19.77 24.17 -19.18
C SER A 441 -21.17 24.57 -19.61
N TRP A 442 -21.73 25.63 -19.03
CA TRP A 442 -23.07 26.12 -19.36
C TRP A 442 -23.07 26.99 -20.63
N CYS A 443 -22.35 28.11 -20.61
CA CYS A 443 -22.39 29.11 -21.70
C CYS A 443 -21.25 28.97 -22.71
N GLN A 444 -20.32 28.02 -22.50
CA GLN A 444 -19.18 27.74 -23.36
C GLN A 444 -18.16 28.89 -23.51
N GLN A 445 -18.32 29.98 -22.73
CA GLN A 445 -17.36 31.09 -22.72
C GLN A 445 -16.05 30.68 -22.03
N GLU A 446 -14.95 31.09 -22.63
CA GLU A 446 -13.62 31.02 -22.01
C GLU A 446 -13.40 32.28 -21.16
N LEU A 447 -13.11 32.07 -19.88
CA LEU A 447 -12.95 33.11 -18.90
C LEU A 447 -11.69 32.83 -18.09
N CYS A 448 -10.97 33.87 -17.70
CA CYS A 448 -9.93 33.67 -16.70
C CYS A 448 -10.56 33.19 -15.39
N PHE A 449 -9.82 32.43 -14.59
CA PHE A 449 -10.29 31.88 -13.32
C PHE A 449 -11.01 32.92 -12.43
N SER A 450 -10.46 34.14 -12.37
CA SER A 450 -11.05 35.26 -11.61
C SER A 450 -12.43 35.67 -12.15
N HIS A 451 -12.57 35.87 -13.47
CA HIS A 451 -13.85 36.23 -14.08
C HIS A 451 -14.88 35.11 -13.96
N PHE A 452 -14.47 33.84 -14.08
CA PHE A 452 -15.38 32.71 -13.89
C PHE A 452 -16.04 32.73 -12.51
N PHE A 453 -15.25 32.92 -11.45
CA PHE A 453 -15.76 32.96 -10.08
C PHE A 453 -16.63 34.20 -9.80
N LEU A 454 -16.18 35.39 -10.25
CA LEU A 454 -16.87 36.64 -9.99
C LEU A 454 -18.17 36.81 -10.79
N CYS A 455 -18.22 36.33 -12.04
CA CYS A 455 -19.33 36.60 -12.95
C CYS A 455 -20.41 35.51 -12.95
N TYR A 456 -20.09 34.25 -12.63
CA TYR A 456 -20.99 33.13 -12.90
C TYR A 456 -21.39 32.27 -11.69
N HIS A 457 -20.62 32.29 -10.59
CA HIS A 457 -20.83 31.31 -9.51
C HIS A 457 -21.08 31.90 -8.11
N TYR A 458 -21.08 33.23 -7.93
CA TYR A 458 -21.19 33.86 -6.61
C TYR A 458 -22.21 35.02 -6.48
N HIS A 459 -23.32 34.96 -7.22
CA HIS A 459 -24.47 35.87 -7.01
C HIS A 459 -25.52 35.27 -6.08
#